data_AF-C9Y967-F1
#
_entry.id   AF-C9Y967-F1
#
_cell.length_a   1.000
_cell.length_b   1.000
_cell.length_c   1.000
_cell.angle_alpha   90.00
_cell.angle_beta   90.00
_cell.angle_gamma   90.00
#
_symmetry.space_group_name_H-M   'P 1'
#
loop_
_entity.id
_entity.type
_entity.pdbx_description
1 polymer ?
#
loop_
_entity_poly.entity_id
_entity_poly.type
_entity_poly.pdbx_seq_one_letter_code
_entity_poly.pdbx_strand_id
1 'polypeptide(L)' 'MSRNPVLQRPVESAQYVSIRYTERLAEAGIEPSVGSRGDSYDNALAETINGLYKAELIHRRAP' A
#
# COMPACT_ATOMS: atom_id res chain seq x y z
N MET A 1 16.22 -25.06 13.91
CA MET A 1 15.08 -24.13 13.83
C MET A 1 14.59 -24.11 12.39
N SER A 2 13.44 -24.74 12.12
CA SER A 2 12.79 -24.71 10.81
C SER A 2 12.22 -23.30 10.56
N ARG A 3 12.61 -22.64 9.46
CA ARG A 3 11.94 -21.42 8.99
C ARG A 3 10.63 -21.84 8.35
N ASN A 4 9.54 -21.71 9.09
CA ASN A 4 8.22 -21.79 8.51
C ASN A 4 7.99 -20.47 7.72
N PRO A 5 7.83 -20.49 6.38
CA PRO A 5 7.62 -19.27 5.63
C PRO A 5 6.24 -18.72 5.98
N VAL A 6 6.23 -17.72 6.86
CA VAL A 6 5.02 -16.95 7.15
C VAL A 6 4.63 -16.26 5.84
N LEU A 7 3.39 -16.47 5.39
CA LEU A 7 2.84 -15.76 4.24
C LEU A 7 2.97 -14.25 4.51
N GLN A 8 3.61 -13.53 3.59
CA GLN A 8 3.76 -12.08 3.71
C GLN A 8 2.38 -11.43 3.85
N ARG A 9 2.30 -10.41 4.71
CA ARG A 9 1.03 -9.72 4.92
C ARG A 9 0.68 -8.98 3.63
N PRO A 10 -0.62 -8.85 3.30
CA PRO A 10 -1.05 -8.11 2.10
C PRO A 10 -0.63 -6.63 2.10
N VAL A 11 -0.32 -6.07 3.28
CA VAL A 11 0.11 -4.69 3.47
C VAL A 11 1.23 -4.65 4.52
N GLU A 12 2.34 -4.02 4.17
CA GLU A 12 3.49 -3.77 5.03
C GLU A 12 3.64 -2.26 5.28
N SER A 13 2.81 -1.71 6.18
CA SER A 13 2.75 -0.26 6.44
C SER A 13 4.09 0.35 6.89
N ALA A 14 4.97 -0.46 7.50
CA ALA A 14 6.31 -0.05 7.90
C ALA A 14 7.20 0.38 6.72
N GLN A 15 6.91 -0.05 5.48
CA GLN A 15 7.67 0.38 4.31
C GLN A 15 7.51 1.87 4.03
N TYR A 16 6.29 2.40 4.12
CA TYR A 16 5.97 3.81 3.82
C TYR A 16 6.47 4.80 4.88
N VAL A 17 6.92 4.30 6.03
CA VAL A 17 7.54 5.10 7.11
C VAL A 17 9.00 4.73 7.34
N SER A 18 9.58 3.91 6.46
CA SER A 18 10.97 3.48 6.59
C SER A 18 11.94 4.61 6.26
N ILE A 19 13.08 4.66 6.96
CA ILE A 19 14.14 5.66 6.73
C ILE A 19 14.55 5.69 5.25
N ARG A 20 14.75 4.50 4.66
CA ARG A 20 15.14 4.36 3.24
C ARG A 20 14.11 4.97 2.29
N TYR A 21 12.83 4.84 2.61
CA TYR A 21 11.76 5.41 1.80
C TYR A 21 11.76 6.94 1.91
N THR A 22 11.89 7.48 3.12
CA THR A 22 11.98 8.94 3.34
C THR A 22 13.22 9.56 2.69
N GLU A 23 14.38 8.90 2.74
CA GLU A 23 15.60 9.32 2.04
C GLU A 23 15.34 9.47 0.52
N ARG A 24 14.65 8.49 -0.08
CA ARG A 24 14.32 8.52 -1.52
C ARG A 24 13.36 9.62 -1.90
N LEU A 25 12.37 9.91 -1.05
CA LEU A 25 11.45 11.02 -1.27
C LEU A 25 12.20 12.37 -1.22
N ALA A 26 13.12 12.53 -0.25
CA ALA A 26 13.95 13.72 -0.15
C ALA A 26 14.88 13.88 -1.38
N GLU A 27 15.52 12.81 -1.84
CA GLU A 27 16.32 12.81 -3.08
C GLU A 27 15.50 13.24 -4.31
N ALA A 28 14.22 12.88 -4.35
CA ALA A 28 13.29 13.24 -5.42
C ALA A 28 12.64 14.63 -5.24
N GLY A 29 12.91 15.34 -4.13
CA GLY A 29 12.27 16.62 -3.81
C GLY A 29 10.78 16.50 -3.48
N ILE A 30 10.33 15.33 -3.02
CA ILE A 30 8.95 15.04 -2.67
C ILE A 30 8.78 15.15 -1.16
N GLU A 31 7.87 16.00 -0.72
CA GLU A 31 7.52 16.09 0.70
C GLU A 31 6.70 14.87 1.12
N PRO A 32 7.16 14.05 2.08
CA PRO A 32 6.39 12.92 2.57
C PRO A 32 5.15 13.42 3.32
N SER A 33 3.98 12.90 2.97
CA SER A 33 2.75 13.08 3.74
C SER A 33 2.13 11.73 4.05
N VAL A 34 1.88 11.48 5.33
CA VAL A 34 1.18 10.28 5.81
C VAL A 34 0.02 10.72 6.68
N GLY A 35 -1.15 10.14 6.43
CA GLY A 35 -2.37 10.44 7.15
C GLY A 35 -2.29 10.17 8.65
N SER A 36 -3.18 10.83 9.41
CA SER A 36 -3.37 10.48 10.82
C SER A 36 -3.95 9.08 10.96
N ARG A 37 -3.60 8.38 12.04
CA ARG A 37 -4.12 7.03 12.27
C ARG A 37 -5.65 7.06 12.36
N GLY A 38 -6.31 6.31 11.48
CA GLY A 38 -7.77 6.23 11.43
C GLY A 38 -8.44 7.29 10.56
N ASP A 39 -7.69 8.10 9.82
CA ASP A 39 -8.24 8.93 8.75
C ASP A 39 -8.36 8.12 7.46
N SER A 40 -9.58 7.82 7.05
CA SER A 40 -9.87 7.04 5.83
C SER A 40 -9.79 7.88 4.56
N TYR A 41 -9.89 9.21 4.66
CA TYR A 41 -10.01 10.06 3.47
C TYR A 41 -8.73 10.08 2.64
N ASP A 42 -7.57 10.00 3.28
CA ASP A 42 -6.26 10.00 2.61
C ASP A 42 -6.08 8.84 1.62
N ASN A 43 -6.74 7.71 1.87
CA ASN A 43 -6.63 6.51 1.03
C ASN A 43 -7.85 6.27 0.13
N ALA A 44 -8.97 6.98 0.35
CA ALA A 44 -10.26 6.67 -0.27
C ALA A 44 -10.20 6.60 -1.80
N LEU A 45 -9.45 7.51 -2.44
CA LEU A 45 -9.28 7.52 -3.89
C LEU A 45 -8.48 6.29 -4.37
N ALA A 46 -7.35 6.00 -3.72
CA ALA A 46 -6.52 4.85 -4.05
C ALA A 46 -7.29 3.53 -3.87
N GLU A 47 -8.09 3.42 -2.80
CA GLU A 47 -8.95 2.26 -2.55
C GLU A 47 -10.05 2.12 -3.60
N THR A 48 -10.64 3.24 -4.07
CA THR A 48 -11.63 3.23 -5.15
C THR A 48 -11.03 2.66 -6.44
N ILE A 49 -9.84 3.12 -6.83
CA ILE A 49 -9.15 2.62 -8.04
C ILE A 49 -8.78 1.14 -7.88
N ASN A 50 -8.24 0.75 -6.72
CA ASN A 50 -7.94 -0.66 -6.44
C ASN A 50 -9.19 -1.54 -6.49
N GLY A 51 -10.32 -1.03 -6.00
CA GLY A 51 -11.62 -1.68 -6.08
C GLY A 51 -12.08 -1.90 -7.52
N LEU A 52 -12.01 -0.86 -8.35
CA LEU A 52 -12.35 -0.94 -9.77
C LEU A 52 -11.47 -1.96 -10.51
N TYR A 53 -10.15 -1.93 -10.29
CA TYR A 53 -9.23 -2.89 -10.90
C TYR A 53 -9.55 -4.34 -10.50
N LYS A 54 -9.81 -4.59 -9.20
CA LYS A 54 -10.20 -5.91 -8.71
C LYS A 54 -11.52 -6.37 -9.32
N ALA A 55 -12.50 -5.47 -9.40
CA ALA A 55 -13.79 -5.76 -9.99
C ALA A 55 -13.64 -6.15 -11.47
N GLU A 56 -12.86 -5.39 -12.25
CA GLU A 56 -12.58 -5.76 -13.64
C GLU A 56 -11.91 -7.13 -13.73
N LEU A 57 -10.83 -7.37 -12.98
CA LEU A 57 -10.12 -8.64 -13.06
C LEU A 57 -10.95 -9.86 -12.65
N ILE A 58 -11.78 -9.73 -11.62
CA ILE A 58 -12.61 -10.82 -11.11
C ILE A 58 -13.78 -11.08 -12.06
N HIS A 59 -14.49 -10.03 -12.48
CA HIS A 59 -15.68 -10.18 -13.31
C HIS A 59 -15.38 -10.42 -14.79
N ARG A 60 -14.18 -10.05 -15.26
CA ARG A 60 -13.70 -10.38 -16.62
C ARG A 60 -13.12 -11.80 -16.74
N ARG A 61 -12.88 -12.48 -15.62
CA ARG A 61 -12.38 -13.86 -15.53
C ARG A 61 -13.35 -14.85 -14.86
N ALA A 62 -14.56 -14.40 -14.51
CA ALA A 62 -15.66 -15.31 -14.24
C ALA A 62 -15.97 -16.11 -15.52
N PRO A 63 -16.47 -17.37 -15.43
CA PRO A 63 -16.82 -18.15 -16.62
C PRO A 63 -17.77 -17.42 -17.56
#